data_AF-A0A935RW55-F1
#
_entry.id   AF-A0A935RW55-F1
#
_cell.length_a   1.000
_cell.length_b   1.000
_cell.length_c   1.000
_cell.angle_alpha   90.00
_cell.angle_beta   90.00
_cell.angle_gamma   90.00
#
_symmetry.space_group_name_H-M   'P 1'
#
loop_
_entity.id
_entity.type
_entity.pdbx_description
1 polymer ?
#
loop_
_entity_poly.entity_id
_entity_poly.type
_entity_poly.pdbx_seq_one_letter_code
_entity_poly.pdbx_strand_id
1 'polypeptide(L)'
;MIYTISFAGKSTFMRSAKNLKLKTFDNEGNVLSESDYKQPFIPGVGRSYIPKTREGKVLIDMKQEDLNKLVQKLELYDKSGKVIETAPINNPNAPFWKHEKMRLFIENAGINLDDDDDFGRLWLAVFKADPTFSVGVQPENPAMDGVVKFKVVHTADSLKEKARDIDEVSDATELLHKMEFDKQVKILTAMGVITKNPDPVQVKRRLMERITVDKDKIGPGGERYIELFMRLASVKTSEINIRGLIMKAQESERRLITKSKGKYFYGELPLGRSVEEVYQFLTNEDNSDILSDIALKAGADDINK
;
A
#
# COMPACT_ATOMS: atom_id res chain seq x y z
N MET A 1 0.33 -23.40 -11.72
CA MET A 1 0.37 -22.48 -10.55
C MET A 1 -0.45 -21.23 -10.87
N ILE A 2 -1.31 -20.80 -9.94
CA ILE A 2 -2.24 -19.69 -10.18
C ILE A 2 -1.63 -18.36 -9.70
N TYR A 3 -1.65 -17.37 -10.59
CA TYR A 3 -1.23 -16.00 -10.34
C TYR A 3 -2.43 -15.06 -10.41
N THR A 4 -2.56 -14.18 -9.44
CA THR A 4 -3.56 -13.10 -9.41
C THR A 4 -2.92 -11.80 -9.87
N ILE A 5 -3.52 -11.18 -10.89
CA ILE A 5 -3.15 -9.88 -11.42
C ILE A 5 -4.17 -8.87 -10.95
N SER A 6 -3.75 -7.85 -10.21
CA SER A 6 -4.64 -6.81 -9.69
C SER A 6 -4.05 -5.42 -9.89
N PHE A 7 -4.89 -4.38 -9.85
CA PHE A 7 -4.39 -3.00 -9.88
C PHE A 7 -3.54 -2.69 -8.63
N ALA A 8 -2.42 -2.00 -8.83
CA ALA A 8 -1.52 -1.62 -7.74
C ALA A 8 -2.11 -0.50 -6.87
N GLY A 9 -2.87 0.43 -7.46
CA GLY A 9 -3.49 1.55 -6.75
C GLY A 9 -4.90 1.23 -6.25
N LYS A 10 -5.07 1.06 -4.93
CA LYS A 10 -6.36 0.79 -4.26
C LYS A 10 -7.41 1.93 -4.41
N SER A 11 -7.00 3.13 -4.85
CA SER A 11 -7.79 4.37 -4.71
C SER A 11 -8.32 4.97 -6.03
N THR A 12 -8.20 4.29 -7.16
CA THR A 12 -8.37 4.95 -8.47
C THR A 12 -9.80 5.02 -9.02
N PHE A 13 -10.77 4.25 -8.53
CA PHE A 13 -12.12 4.21 -9.15
C PHE A 13 -13.24 4.87 -8.33
N MET A 14 -13.22 4.76 -7.00
CA MET A 14 -14.29 5.30 -6.13
C MET A 14 -14.27 6.84 -5.98
N ARG A 15 -13.24 7.55 -6.48
CA ARG A 15 -13.25 9.02 -6.44
C ARG A 15 -14.33 9.65 -7.31
N SER A 16 -14.85 8.94 -8.32
CA SER A 16 -15.80 9.49 -9.31
C SER A 16 -17.22 8.91 -9.24
N ALA A 17 -17.42 7.72 -8.66
CA ALA A 17 -18.73 7.08 -8.61
C ALA A 17 -19.35 7.22 -7.21
N LYS A 18 -20.23 8.20 -7.02
CA LYS A 18 -21.05 8.37 -5.81
C LYS A 18 -22.39 7.65 -6.00
N ASN A 19 -22.94 7.06 -4.93
CA ASN A 19 -24.28 6.45 -4.88
C ASN A 19 -24.47 5.21 -5.79
N LEU A 20 -23.46 4.36 -5.93
CA LEU A 20 -23.62 3.07 -6.60
C LEU A 20 -24.49 2.14 -5.76
N LYS A 21 -25.53 1.58 -6.36
CA LYS A 21 -26.44 0.63 -5.73
C LYS A 21 -26.33 -0.73 -6.42
N LEU A 22 -26.21 -1.79 -5.63
CA LEU A 22 -26.25 -3.16 -6.10
C LEU A 22 -27.70 -3.64 -6.08
N LYS A 23 -28.24 -3.98 -7.26
CA LYS A 23 -29.57 -4.58 -7.41
C LYS A 23 -29.43 -6.08 -7.62
N THR A 24 -30.13 -6.87 -6.82
CA THR A 24 -30.33 -8.30 -7.13
C THR A 24 -31.68 -8.47 -7.83
N PHE A 25 -31.75 -9.39 -8.79
CA PHE A 25 -32.95 -9.65 -9.55
C PHE A 25 -33.43 -11.09 -9.31
N ASP A 26 -34.74 -11.32 -9.35
CA ASP A 26 -35.29 -12.68 -9.41
C ASP A 26 -35.16 -13.27 -10.82
N ASN A 27 -35.61 -14.52 -10.99
CA ASN A 27 -35.58 -15.22 -12.28
C ASN A 27 -36.50 -14.60 -13.34
N GLU A 28 -37.39 -13.69 -12.95
CA GLU A 28 -38.35 -12.98 -13.81
C GLU A 28 -37.86 -11.55 -14.14
N GLY A 29 -36.71 -11.14 -13.60
CA GLY A 29 -36.09 -9.83 -13.82
C GLY A 29 -36.61 -8.73 -12.89
N ASN A 30 -37.38 -9.04 -11.84
CA ASN A 30 -37.80 -8.07 -10.84
C ASN A 30 -36.71 -7.84 -9.80
N VAL A 31 -36.59 -6.62 -9.29
CA VAL A 31 -35.58 -6.26 -8.28
C VAL A 31 -35.96 -6.86 -6.92
N LEU A 32 -35.17 -7.81 -6.42
CA LEU A 32 -35.30 -8.47 -5.12
C LEU A 32 -34.75 -7.64 -3.98
N SER A 33 -33.61 -6.98 -4.18
CA SER A 33 -33.00 -6.14 -3.14
C SER A 33 -32.13 -5.05 -3.75
N GLU A 34 -32.00 -3.94 -3.02
CA GLU A 34 -31.13 -2.83 -3.38
C GLU A 34 -30.25 -2.47 -2.18
N SER A 35 -28.93 -2.50 -2.34
CA SER A 35 -27.97 -2.20 -1.28
C SER A 35 -26.85 -1.28 -1.76
N ASP A 36 -26.23 -0.53 -0.85
CA ASP A 36 -25.10 0.33 -1.22
C ASP A 36 -23.88 -0.50 -1.64
N TYR A 37 -23.28 -0.15 -2.77
CA TYR A 37 -22.04 -0.77 -3.21
C TYR A 37 -20.85 -0.23 -2.41
N LYS A 38 -20.28 -1.07 -1.53
CA LYS A 38 -19.17 -0.70 -0.63
C LYS A 38 -17.81 -1.23 -1.05
N GLN A 39 -17.75 -2.06 -2.09
CA GLN A 39 -16.49 -2.64 -2.56
C GLN A 39 -15.70 -1.61 -3.37
N PRO A 40 -14.36 -1.65 -3.34
CA PRO A 40 -13.52 -0.67 -4.02
C PRO A 40 -13.56 -0.76 -5.56
N PHE A 41 -14.09 -1.84 -6.13
CA PHE A 41 -14.01 -2.13 -7.58
C PHE A 41 -15.37 -2.55 -8.14
N ILE A 42 -15.89 -1.87 -9.15
CA ILE A 42 -17.14 -2.26 -9.83
C ILE A 42 -16.92 -3.54 -10.67
N PRO A 43 -17.74 -4.60 -10.54
CA PRO A 43 -17.59 -5.83 -11.33
C PRO A 43 -17.77 -5.54 -12.82
N GLY A 44 -17.04 -6.26 -13.68
CA GLY A 44 -17.07 -6.07 -15.13
C GLY A 44 -16.40 -4.78 -15.64
N VAL A 45 -15.87 -3.95 -14.74
CA VAL A 45 -15.07 -2.79 -15.12
C VAL A 45 -13.59 -3.17 -15.07
N GLY A 46 -12.88 -2.90 -16.16
CA GLY A 46 -11.49 -3.27 -16.30
C GLY A 46 -10.83 -2.56 -17.47
N ARG A 47 -9.66 -3.04 -17.87
CA ARG A 47 -8.92 -2.52 -19.02
C ARG A 47 -8.48 -3.68 -19.89
N SER A 48 -8.69 -3.54 -21.20
CA SER A 48 -8.03 -4.40 -22.17
C SER A 48 -6.55 -4.04 -22.22
N TYR A 49 -5.71 -5.05 -22.06
CA TYR A 49 -4.26 -4.96 -22.15
C TYR A 49 -3.77 -5.73 -23.38
N ILE A 50 -2.79 -5.14 -24.06
CA ILE A 50 -2.06 -5.75 -25.16
C ILE A 50 -0.56 -5.67 -24.83
N PRO A 51 0.25 -6.65 -25.25
CA PRO A 51 1.69 -6.59 -25.04
C PRO A 51 2.27 -5.29 -25.60
N LYS A 52 2.99 -4.55 -24.77
CA LYS A 52 3.61 -3.30 -25.21
C LYS A 52 4.80 -3.57 -26.11
N THR A 53 5.18 -2.53 -26.86
CA THR A 53 6.37 -2.55 -27.70
C THR A 53 7.38 -1.51 -27.24
N ARG A 54 8.67 -1.82 -27.38
CA ARG A 54 9.78 -0.88 -27.19
C ARG A 54 10.81 -1.12 -28.27
N GLU A 55 11.24 -0.04 -28.93
CA GLU A 55 12.25 -0.12 -30.00
C GLU A 55 11.90 -1.13 -31.11
N GLY A 56 10.60 -1.21 -31.46
CA GLY A 56 10.10 -2.13 -32.48
C GLY A 56 9.99 -3.59 -32.05
N LYS A 57 10.25 -3.92 -30.78
CA LYS A 57 10.13 -5.28 -30.23
C LYS A 57 8.97 -5.39 -29.25
N VAL A 58 8.28 -6.51 -29.26
CA VAL A 58 7.28 -6.85 -28.24
C VAL A 58 7.98 -7.13 -26.92
N LEU A 59 7.49 -6.55 -25.83
CA LEU A 59 7.99 -6.81 -24.49
C LEU A 59 7.49 -8.19 -24.02
N ILE A 60 8.39 -9.16 -23.98
CA ILE A 60 8.13 -10.50 -23.47
C ILE A 60 9.41 -11.11 -22.92
N ASP A 61 9.33 -11.71 -21.73
CA ASP A 61 10.42 -12.42 -21.06
C ASP A 61 10.45 -13.89 -21.50
N MET A 62 10.66 -14.10 -22.79
CA MET A 62 10.70 -15.43 -23.40
C MET A 62 11.58 -15.40 -24.66
N LYS A 63 12.39 -16.45 -24.85
CA LYS A 63 13.18 -16.60 -26.08
C LYS A 63 12.28 -16.90 -27.27
N GLN A 64 12.69 -16.47 -28.47
CA GLN A 64 11.91 -16.65 -29.70
C GLN A 64 11.54 -18.12 -29.98
N GLU A 65 12.47 -19.05 -29.72
CA GLU A 65 12.25 -20.48 -29.95
C GLU A 65 11.16 -21.04 -29.03
N ASP A 66 11.22 -20.72 -27.74
CA ASP A 66 10.23 -21.17 -26.76
C ASP A 66 8.87 -20.53 -27.01
N LEU A 67 8.87 -19.25 -27.41
CA LEU A 67 7.66 -18.55 -27.80
C LEU A 67 6.98 -19.22 -29.01
N ASN A 68 7.73 -19.59 -30.05
CA ASN A 68 7.15 -20.27 -31.21
C ASN A 68 6.56 -21.64 -30.84
N LYS A 69 7.23 -22.41 -29.98
CA LYS A 69 6.70 -23.67 -29.46
C LYS A 69 5.38 -23.45 -28.70
N LEU A 70 5.30 -22.40 -27.90
CA LEU A 70 4.08 -22.04 -27.16
C LEU A 70 2.96 -21.62 -28.12
N VAL A 71 3.28 -20.80 -29.12
CA VAL A 71 2.33 -20.32 -30.14
C VAL A 71 1.67 -21.47 -30.90
N GLN A 72 2.44 -22.50 -31.25
CA GLN A 72 1.91 -23.70 -31.90
C GLN A 72 0.86 -24.42 -31.04
N LYS A 73 1.05 -24.48 -29.72
CA LYS A 73 0.10 -25.11 -28.80
C LYS A 73 -1.19 -24.30 -28.59
N LEU A 74 -1.14 -22.98 -28.81
CA LEU A 74 -2.31 -22.12 -28.69
C LEU A 74 -3.31 -22.28 -29.84
N GLU A 75 -2.90 -22.95 -30.93
CA GLU A 75 -3.73 -23.29 -32.09
C GLU A 75 -4.58 -22.09 -32.58
N LEU A 76 -3.95 -20.92 -32.67
CA LEU A 76 -4.62 -19.71 -33.15
C LEU A 76 -4.67 -19.68 -34.67
N TYR A 77 -5.75 -19.14 -35.23
CA TYR A 77 -5.95 -19.05 -36.67
C TYR A 77 -5.96 -17.58 -37.10
N ASP A 78 -5.31 -17.27 -38.22
CA ASP A 78 -5.39 -15.95 -38.81
C ASP A 78 -6.76 -15.68 -39.45
N LYS A 79 -6.97 -14.46 -39.94
CA LYS A 79 -8.23 -14.08 -40.61
C LYS A 79 -8.51 -14.88 -41.89
N SER A 80 -7.51 -15.55 -42.44
CA SER A 80 -7.61 -16.41 -43.62
C SER A 80 -7.82 -17.88 -43.27
N GLY A 81 -7.93 -18.22 -41.97
CA GLY A 81 -8.14 -19.58 -41.49
C GLY A 81 -6.86 -20.43 -41.45
N LYS A 82 -5.67 -19.84 -41.57
CA LYS A 82 -4.39 -20.56 -41.42
C LYS A 82 -3.92 -20.54 -39.98
N VAL A 83 -3.39 -21.67 -39.52
CA VAL A 83 -2.77 -21.76 -38.18
C VAL A 83 -1.58 -20.82 -38.10
N ILE A 84 -1.52 -20.05 -37.01
CA ILE A 84 -0.42 -19.15 -36.69
C ILE A 84 0.61 -19.97 -35.89
N GLU A 85 1.77 -20.21 -36.49
CA GLU A 85 2.81 -21.05 -35.88
C GLU A 85 3.95 -20.25 -35.23
N THR A 86 4.03 -18.95 -35.49
CA THR A 86 5.14 -18.10 -35.02
C THR A 86 4.67 -16.76 -34.50
N ALA A 87 5.39 -16.24 -33.51
CA ALA A 87 5.20 -14.91 -32.96
C ALA A 87 6.54 -14.15 -32.92
N PRO A 88 6.98 -13.59 -34.05
CA PRO A 88 8.26 -12.89 -34.11
C PRO A 88 8.27 -11.68 -33.15
N ILE A 89 9.17 -11.69 -32.18
CA ILE A 89 9.30 -10.65 -31.13
C ILE A 89 9.66 -9.30 -31.76
N ASN A 90 10.49 -9.32 -32.80
CA ASN A 90 10.93 -8.12 -33.52
C ASN A 90 9.91 -7.62 -34.56
N ASN A 91 8.72 -8.23 -34.64
CA ASN A 91 7.67 -7.79 -35.55
C ASN A 91 6.31 -7.76 -34.83
N PRO A 92 5.99 -6.66 -34.12
CA PRO A 92 4.71 -6.47 -33.44
C PRO A 92 3.50 -6.48 -34.37
N ASN A 93 3.73 -6.36 -35.69
CA ASN A 93 2.68 -6.39 -36.69
C ASN A 93 2.33 -7.79 -37.19
N ALA A 94 3.03 -8.83 -36.71
CA ALA A 94 2.77 -10.21 -37.09
C ALA A 94 1.36 -10.68 -36.72
N PRO A 95 0.79 -11.66 -37.46
CA PRO A 95 -0.57 -12.14 -37.24
C PRO A 95 -0.89 -12.52 -35.80
N PHE A 96 0.05 -13.18 -35.11
CA PHE A 96 -0.10 -13.56 -33.71
C PHE A 96 -0.42 -12.36 -32.82
N TRP A 97 0.43 -11.33 -32.80
CA TRP A 97 0.29 -10.17 -31.92
C TRP A 97 -0.96 -9.31 -32.21
N LYS A 98 -1.51 -9.41 -33.43
CA LYS A 98 -2.74 -8.73 -33.83
C LYS A 98 -4.01 -9.57 -33.63
N HIS A 99 -3.86 -10.83 -33.23
CA HIS A 99 -4.99 -11.73 -33.02
C HIS A 99 -5.89 -11.23 -31.89
N GLU A 100 -7.21 -11.46 -31.99
CA GLU A 100 -8.17 -10.97 -31.00
C GLU A 100 -7.90 -11.54 -29.61
N LYS A 101 -7.54 -12.82 -29.53
CA LYS A 101 -7.12 -13.49 -28.28
C LYS A 101 -5.81 -12.94 -27.69
N MET A 102 -5.05 -12.09 -28.39
CA MET A 102 -3.89 -11.38 -27.83
C MET A 102 -4.27 -10.08 -27.09
N ARG A 103 -5.55 -9.94 -26.74
CA ARG A 103 -6.06 -8.92 -25.83
C ARG A 103 -6.52 -9.60 -24.54
N LEU A 104 -5.96 -9.20 -23.41
CA LEU A 104 -6.40 -9.67 -22.11
C LEU A 104 -7.20 -8.58 -21.41
N PHE A 105 -8.43 -8.90 -21.02
CA PHE A 105 -9.21 -8.00 -20.17
C PHE A 105 -8.82 -8.22 -18.71
N ILE A 106 -8.23 -7.20 -18.09
CA ILE A 106 -7.87 -7.21 -16.68
C ILE A 106 -8.94 -6.43 -15.92
N GLU A 107 -9.77 -7.15 -15.17
CA GLU A 107 -10.77 -6.53 -14.31
C GLU A 107 -10.12 -5.73 -13.19
N ASN A 108 -10.83 -4.72 -12.68
CA ASN A 108 -10.39 -3.94 -11.54
C ASN A 108 -10.21 -4.80 -10.28
N ALA A 109 -11.08 -5.81 -10.11
CA ALA A 109 -10.97 -6.81 -9.05
C ALA A 109 -9.78 -7.78 -9.26
N GLY A 110 -9.20 -7.77 -10.46
CA GLY A 110 -8.12 -8.63 -10.88
C GLY A 110 -8.58 -9.84 -11.68
N ILE A 111 -7.61 -10.55 -12.25
CA ILE A 111 -7.81 -11.79 -13.00
C ILE A 111 -6.83 -12.84 -12.51
N ASN A 112 -7.22 -14.11 -12.57
CA ASN A 112 -6.34 -15.23 -12.28
C ASN A 112 -5.83 -15.85 -13.60
N LEU A 113 -4.54 -16.13 -13.66
CA LEU A 113 -3.90 -16.88 -14.74
C LEU A 113 -3.20 -18.10 -14.17
N ASP A 114 -3.34 -19.24 -14.85
CA ASP A 114 -2.63 -20.46 -14.48
C ASP A 114 -1.39 -20.62 -15.37
N ASP A 115 -0.21 -20.69 -14.77
CA ASP A 115 1.03 -20.96 -15.52
C ASP A 115 1.19 -22.43 -15.92
N ASP A 116 0.22 -23.29 -15.60
CA ASP A 116 0.11 -24.62 -16.19
C ASP A 116 -0.55 -24.58 -17.57
N ASP A 117 -1.36 -23.55 -17.84
CA ASP A 117 -1.97 -23.27 -19.15
C ASP A 117 -1.03 -22.45 -20.05
N ASP A 118 -0.99 -22.79 -21.34
CA ASP A 118 -0.10 -22.13 -22.31
C ASP A 118 -0.44 -20.65 -22.49
N PHE A 119 -1.72 -20.28 -22.36
CA PHE A 119 -2.13 -18.87 -22.41
C PHE A 119 -1.69 -18.10 -21.15
N GLY A 120 -1.81 -18.71 -19.97
CA GLY A 120 -1.30 -18.12 -18.73
C GLY A 120 0.22 -17.94 -18.74
N ARG A 121 0.97 -18.95 -19.22
CA ARG A 121 2.43 -18.85 -19.42
C ARG A 121 2.82 -17.67 -20.32
N LEU A 122 2.12 -17.50 -21.45
CA LEU A 122 2.36 -16.42 -22.39
C LEU A 122 2.22 -15.06 -21.70
N TRP A 123 1.09 -14.82 -21.02
CA TRP A 123 0.81 -13.54 -20.40
C TRP A 123 1.72 -13.25 -19.21
N LEU A 124 2.09 -14.25 -18.42
CA LEU A 124 3.08 -14.07 -17.35
C LEU A 124 4.44 -13.65 -17.90
N ALA A 125 4.87 -14.20 -19.03
CA ALA A 125 6.10 -13.76 -19.70
C ALA A 125 5.98 -12.32 -20.23
N VAL A 126 4.83 -11.91 -20.74
CA VAL A 126 4.56 -10.52 -21.13
C VAL A 126 4.63 -9.58 -19.92
N PHE A 127 4.02 -9.95 -18.79
CA PHE A 127 4.01 -9.13 -17.58
C PHE A 127 5.39 -8.98 -16.97
N LYS A 128 6.22 -10.03 -16.96
CA LYS A 128 7.61 -9.95 -16.48
C LYS A 128 8.46 -8.94 -17.24
N ALA A 129 8.19 -8.75 -18.54
CA ALA A 129 8.94 -7.81 -19.38
C ALA A 129 8.39 -6.37 -19.38
N ASP A 130 7.15 -6.15 -18.94
CA ASP A 130 6.53 -4.83 -18.92
C ASP A 130 6.70 -4.14 -17.55
N PRO A 131 7.40 -3.00 -17.47
CA PRO A 131 7.67 -2.31 -16.19
C PRO A 131 6.42 -1.75 -15.50
N THR A 132 5.25 -1.78 -16.16
CA THR A 132 3.98 -1.42 -15.51
C THR A 132 3.39 -2.55 -14.67
N PHE A 133 3.99 -3.73 -14.68
CA PHE A 133 3.66 -4.84 -13.80
C PHE A 133 4.79 -5.03 -12.77
N SER A 134 4.42 -5.17 -11.51
CA SER A 134 5.31 -5.69 -10.48
C SER A 134 5.00 -7.17 -10.30
N VAL A 135 5.95 -8.04 -10.63
CA VAL A 135 5.80 -9.50 -10.56
C VAL A 135 6.50 -10.03 -9.32
N GLY A 136 5.74 -10.66 -8.43
CA GLY A 136 6.20 -11.19 -7.15
C GLY A 136 6.08 -10.21 -5.98
N VAL A 137 6.61 -10.61 -4.83
CA VAL A 137 6.64 -9.81 -3.59
C VAL A 137 7.98 -9.07 -3.55
N GLN A 138 8.12 -8.00 -4.35
CA GLN A 138 9.27 -7.12 -4.20
C GLN A 138 8.99 -6.06 -3.14
N PRO A 139 9.98 -5.69 -2.29
CA PRO A 139 9.84 -4.58 -1.35
C PRO A 139 9.46 -3.31 -2.11
N GLU A 140 8.53 -2.54 -1.55
CA GLU A 140 8.04 -1.30 -2.17
C GLU A 140 9.22 -0.39 -2.50
N ASN A 141 9.36 -0.05 -3.78
CA ASN A 141 10.35 0.91 -4.26
C ASN A 141 9.61 2.20 -4.62
N PRO A 142 9.66 3.25 -3.79
CA PRO A 142 8.90 4.49 -4.01
C PRO A 142 9.19 5.16 -5.36
N ALA A 143 10.36 4.90 -5.97
CA ALA A 143 10.69 5.43 -7.30
C ALA A 143 9.92 4.72 -8.44
N MET A 144 9.45 3.49 -8.21
CA MET A 144 8.72 2.66 -9.17
C MET A 144 7.19 2.77 -9.04
N ASP A 145 6.69 3.29 -7.92
CA ASP A 145 5.25 3.41 -7.64
C ASP A 145 4.50 4.24 -8.68
N GLY A 146 5.16 5.22 -9.31
CA GLY A 146 4.57 6.01 -10.39
C GLY A 146 4.42 5.26 -11.72
N VAL A 147 5.17 4.17 -11.92
CA VAL A 147 5.22 3.39 -13.17
C VAL A 147 4.38 2.11 -13.07
N VAL A 148 4.39 1.47 -11.90
CA VAL A 148 3.67 0.22 -11.64
C VAL A 148 2.16 0.48 -11.60
N LYS A 149 1.43 -0.17 -12.50
CA LYS A 149 -0.04 -0.10 -12.59
C LYS A 149 -0.70 -1.36 -12.06
N PHE A 150 -0.01 -2.50 -12.16
CA PHE A 150 -0.53 -3.81 -11.79
C PHE A 150 0.48 -4.55 -10.90
N LYS A 151 -0.04 -5.37 -9.97
CA LYS A 151 0.73 -6.34 -9.19
C LYS A 151 0.33 -7.74 -9.67
N VAL A 152 1.32 -8.62 -9.87
CA VAL A 152 1.15 -10.03 -10.23
C VAL A 152 1.74 -10.85 -9.10
N VAL A 153 0.88 -11.49 -8.33
CA VAL A 153 1.28 -12.26 -7.14
C VAL A 153 0.77 -13.68 -7.27
N HIS A 154 1.51 -14.64 -6.72
CA HIS A 154 1.00 -16.00 -6.62
C HIS A 154 -0.25 -15.98 -5.73
N THR A 155 -1.32 -16.67 -6.13
CA THR A 155 -2.60 -16.59 -5.41
C THR A 155 -2.47 -17.06 -3.96
N ALA A 156 -1.63 -18.06 -3.69
CA ALA A 156 -1.37 -18.50 -2.33
C ALA A 156 -0.67 -17.42 -1.48
N ASP A 157 0.21 -16.62 -2.08
CA ASP A 157 0.91 -15.53 -1.38
C ASP A 157 -0.02 -14.33 -1.18
N SER A 158 -0.90 -14.03 -2.13
CA SER A 158 -1.95 -13.01 -1.95
C SER A 158 -2.89 -13.33 -0.78
N LEU A 159 -3.25 -14.61 -0.61
CA LEU A 159 -4.05 -15.05 0.53
C LEU A 159 -3.29 -14.89 1.85
N LYS A 160 -1.99 -15.20 1.86
CA LYS A 160 -1.14 -14.99 3.05
C LYS A 160 -0.96 -13.51 3.39
N GLU A 161 -0.76 -12.64 2.40
CA GLU A 161 -0.68 -11.19 2.61
C GLU A 161 -2.00 -10.64 3.16
N LYS A 162 -3.14 -11.07 2.62
CA LYS A 162 -4.46 -10.69 3.15
C LYS A 162 -4.69 -11.19 4.56
N ALA A 163 -4.30 -12.44 4.85
CA ALA A 163 -4.38 -12.99 6.20
C ALA A 163 -3.51 -12.18 7.16
N ARG A 164 -2.25 -11.90 6.78
CA ARG A 164 -1.34 -11.07 7.58
C ARG A 164 -1.89 -9.66 7.81
N ASP A 165 -2.47 -9.03 6.79
CA ASP A 165 -3.11 -7.71 6.91
C ASP A 165 -4.29 -7.74 7.89
N ILE A 166 -5.08 -8.81 7.89
CA ILE A 166 -6.20 -8.99 8.83
C ILE A 166 -5.68 -9.24 10.24
N ASP A 167 -4.66 -10.10 10.38
CA ASP A 167 -4.04 -10.44 11.67
C ASP A 167 -3.38 -9.20 12.29
N GLU A 168 -2.62 -8.42 11.52
CA GLU A 168 -2.01 -7.15 11.97
C GLU A 168 -3.07 -6.19 12.55
N VAL A 169 -4.21 -6.04 11.85
CA VAL A 169 -5.31 -5.16 12.29
C VAL A 169 -6.01 -5.73 13.52
N SER A 170 -6.20 -7.05 13.56
CA SER A 170 -6.81 -7.76 14.68
C SER A 170 -5.98 -7.59 15.95
N ASP A 171 -4.68 -7.89 15.88
CA ASP A 171 -3.73 -7.76 16.99
C ASP A 171 -3.65 -6.32 17.50
N ALA A 172 -3.57 -5.34 16.58
CA ALA A 172 -3.54 -3.93 16.93
C ALA A 172 -4.84 -3.49 17.64
N THR A 173 -5.98 -4.00 17.18
CA THR A 173 -7.29 -3.71 17.76
C THR A 173 -7.40 -4.30 19.16
N GLU A 174 -6.98 -5.54 19.35
CA GLU A 174 -6.96 -6.19 20.66
C GLU A 174 -6.08 -5.43 21.66
N LEU A 175 -4.87 -5.03 21.24
CA LEU A 175 -3.97 -4.20 22.05
C LEU A 175 -4.61 -2.86 22.42
N LEU A 176 -5.28 -2.18 21.48
CA LEU A 176 -5.98 -0.93 21.75
C LEU A 176 -7.08 -1.12 22.81
N HIS A 177 -7.84 -2.22 22.74
CA HIS A 177 -8.91 -2.50 23.70
C HIS A 177 -8.41 -2.85 25.11
N LYS A 178 -7.23 -3.48 25.22
CA LYS A 178 -6.60 -3.84 26.50
C LYS A 178 -5.84 -2.69 27.16
N MET A 179 -5.65 -1.57 26.45
CA MET A 179 -4.78 -0.48 26.87
C MET A 179 -5.51 0.55 27.72
N GLU A 180 -4.87 0.98 28.80
CA GLU A 180 -5.34 2.10 29.63
C GLU A 180 -5.39 3.41 28.85
N PHE A 181 -6.39 4.25 29.17
CA PHE A 181 -6.65 5.50 28.47
C PHE A 181 -5.43 6.44 28.42
N ASP A 182 -4.70 6.60 29.52
CA ASP A 182 -3.49 7.43 29.56
C ASP A 182 -2.43 6.98 28.56
N LYS A 183 -2.27 5.66 28.38
CA LYS A 183 -1.31 5.12 27.41
C LYS A 183 -1.80 5.36 25.99
N GLN A 184 -3.12 5.25 25.73
CA GLN A 184 -3.71 5.59 24.44
C GLN A 184 -3.44 7.05 24.04
N VAL A 185 -3.64 8.01 24.96
CA VAL A 185 -3.38 9.44 24.71
C VAL A 185 -1.91 9.67 24.33
N LYS A 186 -0.99 9.02 25.04
CA LYS A 186 0.46 9.15 24.81
C LYS A 186 0.88 8.57 23.46
N ILE A 187 0.34 7.40 23.10
CA ILE A 187 0.59 6.80 21.78
C ILE A 187 0.05 7.71 20.68
N LEU A 188 -1.18 8.20 20.82
CA LEU A 188 -1.78 9.09 19.83
C LEU A 188 -0.95 10.36 19.62
N THR A 189 -0.41 10.93 20.71
CA THR A 189 0.52 12.08 20.66
C THR A 189 1.82 11.71 19.96
N ALA A 190 2.42 10.56 20.28
CA ALA A 190 3.64 10.07 19.61
C ALA A 190 3.43 9.75 18.12
N MET A 191 2.19 9.47 17.70
CA MET A 191 1.80 9.34 16.29
C MET A 191 1.53 10.69 15.59
N GLY A 192 1.77 11.81 16.27
CA GLY A 192 1.66 13.16 15.72
C GLY A 192 0.23 13.75 15.80
N VAL A 193 -0.58 13.32 16.76
CA VAL A 193 -1.91 13.89 17.00
C VAL A 193 -1.98 14.43 18.42
N ILE A 194 -1.85 15.75 18.55
CA ILE A 194 -1.89 16.44 19.85
C ILE A 194 -3.34 16.76 20.22
N THR A 195 -3.81 16.25 21.37
CA THR A 195 -5.15 16.53 21.92
C THR A 195 -5.02 17.27 23.25
N LYS A 196 -5.51 18.52 23.32
CA LYS A 196 -5.45 19.34 24.55
C LYS A 196 -6.39 18.86 25.65
N ASN A 197 -7.61 18.47 25.27
CA ASN A 197 -8.59 17.83 26.16
C ASN A 197 -8.96 16.47 25.55
N PRO A 198 -8.19 15.41 25.84
CA PRO A 198 -8.43 14.11 25.26
C PRO A 198 -9.75 13.54 25.80
N ASP A 199 -10.72 13.35 24.90
CA ASP A 199 -11.94 12.59 25.19
C ASP A 199 -11.69 11.09 24.88
N PRO A 200 -12.04 10.15 25.79
CA PRO A 200 -11.83 8.72 25.59
C PRO A 200 -12.37 8.18 24.27
N VAL A 201 -13.56 8.63 23.85
CA VAL A 201 -14.19 8.16 22.61
C VAL A 201 -13.44 8.70 21.40
N GLN A 202 -13.08 9.98 21.38
CA GLN A 202 -12.28 10.61 20.33
C GLN A 202 -10.90 9.96 20.18
N VAL A 203 -10.17 9.76 21.29
CA VAL A 203 -8.83 9.17 21.28
C VAL A 203 -8.87 7.75 20.72
N LYS A 204 -9.80 6.92 21.24
CA LYS A 204 -9.97 5.55 20.76
C LYS A 204 -10.37 5.51 19.28
N ARG A 205 -11.27 6.38 18.84
CA ARG A 205 -11.69 6.48 17.43
C ARG A 205 -10.50 6.86 16.54
N ARG A 206 -9.68 7.82 16.94
CA ARG A 206 -8.50 8.26 16.17
C ARG A 206 -7.45 7.16 16.07
N LEU A 207 -7.17 6.47 17.17
CA LEU A 207 -6.27 5.31 17.14
C LEU A 207 -6.82 4.19 16.25
N MET A 208 -8.13 3.91 16.34
CA MET A 208 -8.79 2.93 15.47
C MET A 208 -8.66 3.30 13.99
N GLU A 209 -8.87 4.58 13.65
CA GLU A 209 -8.66 5.11 12.29
C GLU A 209 -7.21 4.89 11.82
N ARG A 210 -6.21 5.11 12.69
CA ARG A 210 -4.78 4.90 12.39
C ARG A 210 -4.39 3.45 12.16
N ILE A 211 -4.98 2.49 12.88
CA ILE A 211 -4.64 1.06 12.74
C ILE A 211 -5.49 0.33 11.70
N THR A 212 -6.57 0.94 11.20
CA THR A 212 -7.46 0.33 10.19
C THR A 212 -7.37 1.04 8.83
N VAL A 213 -7.97 2.22 8.73
CA VAL A 213 -8.13 2.99 7.48
C VAL A 213 -6.79 3.57 7.01
N ASP A 214 -6.02 4.09 7.96
CA ASP A 214 -4.76 4.77 7.72
C ASP A 214 -3.55 3.86 7.95
N LYS A 215 -3.75 2.54 8.12
CA LYS A 215 -2.72 1.59 8.58
C LYS A 215 -1.40 1.65 7.81
N ASP A 216 -1.49 1.84 6.49
CA ASP A 216 -0.35 1.86 5.56
C ASP A 216 0.21 3.26 5.31
N LYS A 217 -0.37 4.32 5.89
CA LYS A 217 0.21 5.67 5.79
C LYS A 217 1.47 5.76 6.65
N ILE A 218 2.44 6.52 6.14
CA ILE A 218 3.71 6.74 6.82
C ILE A 218 3.55 7.81 7.92
N GLY A 219 3.86 7.42 9.14
CA GLY A 219 3.82 8.28 10.33
C GLY A 219 5.12 9.06 10.59
N PRO A 220 5.17 9.82 11.69
CA PRO A 220 6.38 10.50 12.14
C PRO A 220 7.52 9.48 12.36
N GLY A 221 8.60 9.61 11.61
CA GLY A 221 9.75 8.70 11.68
C GLY A 221 9.91 7.73 10.50
N GLY A 222 8.95 7.69 9.57
CA GLY A 222 9.09 6.89 8.33
C GLY A 222 8.51 5.47 8.41
N GLU A 223 7.88 5.10 9.53
CA GLU A 223 7.23 3.79 9.73
C GLU A 223 5.73 3.85 9.35
N ARG A 224 5.12 2.71 8.99
CA ARG A 224 3.65 2.63 8.79
C ARG A 224 2.94 2.87 10.12
N TYR A 225 1.76 3.49 10.11
CA TYR A 225 1.04 3.77 11.36
C TYR A 225 0.72 2.54 12.18
N ILE A 226 0.40 1.40 11.54
CA ILE A 226 0.12 0.16 12.27
C ILE A 226 1.36 -0.39 12.95
N GLU A 227 2.53 -0.35 12.30
CA GLU A 227 3.81 -0.77 12.87
C GLU A 227 4.22 0.15 14.02
N LEU A 228 4.10 1.46 13.82
CA LEU A 228 4.36 2.47 14.83
C LEU A 228 3.47 2.24 16.06
N PHE A 229 2.18 1.97 15.86
CA PHE A 229 1.26 1.66 16.95
C PHE A 229 1.67 0.37 17.69
N MET A 230 1.90 -0.73 16.98
CA MET A 230 2.29 -2.02 17.58
C MET A 230 3.57 -1.90 18.41
N ARG A 231 4.57 -1.17 17.89
CA ARG A 231 5.80 -0.87 18.61
C ARG A 231 5.54 -0.03 19.85
N LEU A 232 4.82 1.09 19.72
CA LEU A 232 4.49 1.97 20.84
C LEU A 232 3.62 1.29 21.92
N ALA A 233 2.76 0.37 21.52
CA ALA A 233 1.95 -0.44 22.43
C ALA A 233 2.82 -1.41 23.26
N SER A 234 3.92 -1.89 22.68
CA SER A 234 4.81 -2.88 23.29
C SER A 234 5.91 -2.27 24.19
N VAL A 235 6.25 -1.00 23.99
CA VAL A 235 7.29 -0.32 24.80
C VAL A 235 6.76 0.21 26.14
N LYS A 236 7.69 0.52 27.04
CA LYS A 236 7.41 1.12 28.36
C LYS A 236 6.86 2.54 28.20
N THR A 237 5.93 2.92 29.07
CA THR A 237 5.28 4.25 29.06
C THR A 237 6.26 5.41 29.11
N SER A 238 7.42 5.26 29.77
CA SER A 238 8.48 6.26 29.82
C SER A 238 9.04 6.62 28.44
N GLU A 239 9.24 5.63 27.56
CA GLU A 239 9.72 5.85 26.20
C GLU A 239 8.68 6.56 25.34
N ILE A 240 7.40 6.21 25.52
CA ILE A 240 6.28 6.86 24.85
C ILE A 240 6.19 8.33 25.26
N ASN A 241 6.42 8.65 26.54
CA ASN A 241 6.42 10.02 27.03
C ASN A 241 7.49 10.87 26.34
N ILE A 242 8.72 10.36 26.20
CA ILE A 242 9.82 11.09 25.57
C ILE A 242 9.51 11.33 24.08
N ARG A 243 8.98 10.33 23.39
CA ARG A 243 8.56 10.49 21.98
C ARG A 243 7.42 11.47 21.82
N GLY A 244 6.42 11.40 22.70
CA GLY A 244 5.33 12.39 22.75
C GLY A 244 5.84 13.80 23.04
N LEU A 245 6.85 13.94 23.90
CA LEU A 245 7.49 15.22 24.19
C LEU A 245 8.23 15.78 22.98
N ILE A 246 8.96 14.94 22.22
CA ILE A 246 9.61 15.35 20.97
C ILE A 246 8.57 15.89 19.98
N MET A 247 7.44 15.19 19.80
CA MET A 247 6.36 15.64 18.91
C MET A 247 5.75 16.97 19.40
N LYS A 248 5.42 17.08 20.69
CA LYS A 248 4.93 18.33 21.30
C LYS A 248 5.91 19.48 21.09
N ALA A 249 7.21 19.26 21.28
CA ALA A 249 8.25 20.27 21.12
C ALA A 249 8.45 20.70 19.66
N GLN A 250 8.15 19.82 18.69
CA GLN A 250 8.17 20.15 17.26
C GLN A 250 6.96 20.98 16.83
N GLU A 251 5.78 20.63 17.33
CA GLU A 251 4.53 21.29 16.96
C GLU A 251 4.15 22.47 17.86
N SER A 252 4.90 22.72 18.95
CA SER A 252 4.65 23.85 19.83
C SER A 252 4.79 25.18 19.08
N GLU A 253 4.11 26.21 19.57
CA GLU A 253 4.16 27.55 18.96
C GLU A 253 5.56 28.15 19.01
N ARG A 254 6.34 27.79 20.04
CA ARG A 254 7.74 28.16 20.18
C ARG A 254 8.68 27.34 19.28
N ARG A 255 8.18 26.25 18.68
CA ARG A 255 8.94 25.28 17.86
C ARG A 255 10.28 24.94 18.48
N LEU A 256 10.24 24.44 19.70
CA LEU A 256 11.43 24.15 20.51
C LEU A 256 12.40 23.22 19.77
N ILE A 257 11.86 22.23 19.06
CA ILE A 257 12.64 21.39 18.15
C ILE A 257 12.31 21.78 16.70
N THR A 258 13.32 22.22 15.96
CA THR A 258 13.16 22.60 14.54
C THR A 258 13.85 21.61 13.62
N LYS A 259 13.39 21.53 12.36
CA LYS A 259 14.03 20.73 11.32
C LYS A 259 14.60 21.64 10.23
N SER A 260 15.90 21.57 9.99
CA SER A 260 16.61 22.34 8.96
C SER A 260 17.57 21.44 8.19
N LYS A 261 17.54 21.51 6.85
CA LYS A 261 18.41 20.71 5.96
C LYS A 261 18.45 19.20 6.30
N GLY A 262 17.31 18.64 6.70
CA GLY A 262 17.19 17.22 7.06
C GLY A 262 17.73 16.83 8.44
N LYS A 263 18.10 17.80 9.29
CA LYS A 263 18.53 17.58 10.68
C LYS A 263 17.58 18.27 11.66
N TYR A 264 17.40 17.69 12.83
CA TYR A 264 16.66 18.23 13.96
C TYR A 264 17.60 18.98 14.90
N PHE A 265 17.12 20.10 15.44
CA PHE A 265 17.87 20.99 16.30
C PHE A 265 17.04 21.42 17.52
N TYR A 266 17.71 21.59 18.66
CA TYR A 266 17.22 22.33 19.83
C TYR A 266 18.06 23.61 19.98
N GLY A 267 17.50 24.76 19.59
CA GLY A 267 18.32 25.97 19.40
C GLY A 267 19.37 25.75 18.31
N GLU A 268 20.66 25.87 18.65
CA GLU A 268 21.78 25.58 17.75
C GLU A 268 22.29 24.13 17.86
N LEU A 269 21.82 23.38 18.86
CA LEU A 269 22.32 22.04 19.14
C LEU A 269 21.73 21.01 18.17
N PRO A 270 22.54 20.28 17.40
CA PRO A 270 22.05 19.21 16.53
C PRO A 270 21.66 17.98 17.36
N LEU A 271 20.42 17.52 17.16
CA LEU A 271 19.86 16.36 17.88
C LEU A 271 19.91 15.06 17.06
N GLY A 272 19.89 15.14 15.72
CA GLY A 272 19.83 13.96 14.85
C GLY A 272 19.21 14.24 13.48
N ARG A 273 19.13 13.23 12.61
CA ARG A 273 18.51 13.29 11.26
C ARG A 273 17.11 12.71 11.22
N SER A 274 16.78 11.84 12.17
CA SER A 274 15.47 11.19 12.31
C SER A 274 14.92 11.41 13.73
N VAL A 275 13.62 11.20 13.90
CA VAL A 275 12.98 11.23 15.24
C VAL A 275 13.59 10.17 16.16
N GLU A 276 14.03 9.04 15.59
CA GLU A 276 14.71 7.98 16.34
C GLU A 276 16.07 8.42 16.87
N GLU A 277 16.87 9.08 16.03
CA GLU A 277 18.16 9.64 16.46
C GLU A 277 17.96 10.71 17.54
N VAL A 278 16.92 11.54 17.43
CA VAL A 278 16.58 12.54 18.47
C VAL A 278 16.21 11.86 19.79
N TYR A 279 15.45 10.76 19.75
CA TYR A 279 15.11 9.97 20.93
C TYR A 279 16.36 9.36 21.58
N GLN A 280 17.25 8.73 20.80
CA GLN A 280 18.51 8.19 21.30
C GLN A 280 19.40 9.27 21.91
N PHE A 281 19.46 10.45 21.28
CA PHE A 281 20.19 11.59 21.81
C PHE A 281 19.65 12.03 23.18
N LEU A 282 18.34 12.22 23.30
CA LEU A 282 17.71 12.72 24.54
C LEU A 282 17.66 11.68 25.68
N THR A 283 17.82 10.39 25.36
CA THR A 283 17.85 9.32 26.37
C THR A 283 19.25 9.01 26.89
N ASN A 284 20.29 9.61 26.31
CA ASN A 284 21.64 9.54 26.86
C ASN A 284 21.70 10.33 28.18
N GLU A 285 22.32 9.76 29.22
CA GLU A 285 22.46 10.36 30.55
C GLU A 285 23.14 11.73 30.49
N ASP A 286 24.11 11.88 29.58
CA ASP A 286 24.85 13.12 29.34
C ASP A 286 23.97 14.29 28.84
N ASN A 287 22.78 14.00 28.31
CA ASN A 287 21.84 14.99 27.74
C ASN A 287 20.56 15.14 28.57
N SER A 288 20.55 14.63 29.80
CA SER A 288 19.37 14.62 30.68
C SER A 288 18.87 16.02 31.06
N ASP A 289 19.76 17.01 31.08
CA ASP A 289 19.47 18.43 31.27
C ASP A 289 18.65 19.01 30.11
N ILE A 290 19.01 18.70 28.87
CA ILE A 290 18.30 19.12 27.66
C ILE A 290 16.89 18.53 27.63
N LEU A 291 16.77 17.23 27.94
CA LEU A 291 15.47 16.58 28.03
C LEU A 291 14.57 17.25 29.08
N SER A 292 15.14 17.60 30.24
CA SER A 292 14.42 18.27 31.33
C SER A 292 13.97 19.68 30.95
N ASP A 293 14.82 20.44 30.28
CA ASP A 293 14.51 21.79 29.79
C ASP A 293 13.41 21.77 28.71
N ILE A 294 13.47 20.82 27.78
CA ILE A 294 12.39 20.60 26.80
C ILE A 294 11.09 20.24 27.50
N ALA A 295 11.12 19.35 28.50
CA ALA A 295 9.94 18.95 29.26
C ALA A 295 9.28 20.14 29.97
N LEU A 296 10.10 21.00 30.61
CA LEU A 296 9.62 22.21 31.26
C LEU A 296 8.99 23.19 30.27
N LYS A 297 9.68 23.48 29.15
CA LYS A 297 9.21 24.46 28.17
C LYS A 297 7.99 23.99 27.39
N ALA A 298 7.93 22.70 27.02
CA ALA A 298 6.78 22.14 26.33
C ALA A 298 5.57 21.99 27.27
N GLY A 299 5.78 21.74 28.57
CA GLY A 299 4.72 21.70 29.57
C GLY A 299 4.17 23.08 29.94
N ALA A 300 5.00 24.13 29.92
CA ALA A 300 4.57 25.50 30.21
C ALA A 300 3.63 26.10 29.15
N ASP A 301 3.66 25.57 27.91
CA ASP A 301 2.73 25.96 26.85
C ASP A 301 1.32 25.38 27.06
N ASP A 302 1.16 24.34 27.89
CA ASP A 302 -0.15 23.78 28.27
C ASP A 302 -0.83 24.59 29.40
N ILE A 303 -0.10 25.48 30.12
CA ILE A 303 -0.61 26.27 31.27
C ILE A 303 -1.03 27.70 30.87
N ASN A 304 -0.46 28.26 29.80
CA ASN A 304 -0.62 29.68 29.44
C ASN A 304 -1.67 29.94 28.32
N LYS A 305 -2.60 29.00 28.07
CA LYS A 305 -3.70 29.14 27.10
C LYS A 305 -4.99 28.55 27.64
#